data_AF-A0A511AV64-F1
#
_entry.id   AF-A0A511AV64-F1
#
_cell.length_a   1.000
_cell.length_b   1.000
_cell.length_c   1.000
_cell.angle_alpha   90.00
_cell.angle_beta   90.00
_cell.angle_gamma   90.00
#
_symmetry.space_group_name_H-M   'P 1'
#
loop_
_entity.id
_entity.type
_entity.pdbx_description
1 polymer ?
#
loop_
_entity_poly.entity_id
_entity_poly.type
_entity_poly.pdbx_seq_one_letter_code
_entity_poly.pdbx_strand_id
1 'polypeptide(L)'
;MINDIDIISVKDLKNNFAEITGTSRENELGFRSWKLVRGIKKCTFAGVNRSNEIQLYERLGTKVTNGLFEALTDNKFNKNLMLLPVEYRFKEDKSKSSEENENIKFRKVTDYISGMMDTYAIKKYQQFYGDEETNALYREIKNFKKID
;
A
#
# COMPACT_ATOMS: atom_id res chain seq x y z
N MET A 1 23.20 -14.72 -11.56
CA MET A 1 22.50 -13.47 -11.23
C MET A 1 23.05 -12.28 -12.00
N ILE A 2 24.29 -11.81 -11.80
CA ILE A 2 24.85 -10.70 -12.61
C ILE A 2 24.90 -11.05 -14.11
N ASN A 3 25.30 -12.28 -14.46
CA ASN A 3 25.34 -12.75 -15.85
C ASN A 3 23.95 -13.05 -16.46
N ASP A 4 22.87 -12.95 -15.67
CA ASP A 4 21.50 -13.17 -16.16
C ASP A 4 20.80 -11.85 -16.53
N ILE A 5 21.41 -10.70 -16.23
CA ILE A 5 20.92 -9.36 -16.57
C ILE A 5 21.56 -8.94 -17.89
N ASP A 6 20.75 -8.50 -18.84
CA ASP A 6 21.19 -8.09 -20.17
C ASP A 6 20.27 -7.00 -20.74
N ILE A 7 20.68 -6.39 -21.84
CA ILE A 7 19.84 -5.52 -22.64
C ILE A 7 18.95 -6.41 -23.52
N ILE A 8 17.65 -6.39 -23.26
CA ILE A 8 16.64 -7.17 -23.99
C ILE A 8 15.79 -6.25 -24.86
N SER A 9 15.45 -6.72 -26.05
CA SER A 9 14.52 -6.03 -26.94
C SER A 9 13.12 -6.08 -26.34
N VAL A 10 12.45 -4.93 -26.27
CA VAL A 10 11.07 -4.83 -25.79
C VAL A 10 10.10 -5.58 -26.70
N LYS A 11 10.46 -5.77 -27.98
CA LYS A 11 9.68 -6.54 -28.95
C LYS A 11 9.69 -8.05 -28.65
N ASP A 12 10.73 -8.54 -27.98
CA ASP A 12 10.89 -9.96 -27.64
C ASP A 12 10.21 -10.31 -26.29
N LEU A 13 9.74 -9.30 -25.56
CA LEU A 13 8.96 -9.46 -24.34
C LEU A 13 7.49 -9.75 -24.67
N LYS A 14 6.73 -10.21 -23.66
CA LYS A 14 5.31 -10.52 -23.81
C LYS A 14 4.56 -9.35 -24.46
N ASN A 15 3.59 -9.68 -25.33
CA ASN A 15 2.68 -8.71 -25.94
C ASN A 15 2.15 -7.73 -24.87
N ASN A 16 2.21 -6.43 -25.20
CA ASN A 16 1.79 -5.29 -24.39
C ASN A 16 2.75 -4.90 -23.25
N PHE A 17 3.97 -5.44 -23.19
CA PHE A 17 4.96 -4.99 -22.20
C PHE A 17 5.17 -3.47 -22.25
N ALA A 18 5.30 -2.90 -23.45
CA ALA A 18 5.50 -1.46 -23.62
C ALA A 18 4.33 -0.61 -23.13
N GLU A 19 3.10 -1.08 -23.32
CA GLU A 19 1.89 -0.41 -22.83
C GLU A 19 1.78 -0.48 -21.31
N ILE A 20 2.16 -1.62 -20.72
CA ILE A 20 2.08 -1.84 -19.26
C ILE A 20 3.14 -1.01 -18.53
N THR A 21 4.36 -0.93 -19.06
CA THR A 21 5.45 -0.18 -18.42
C THR A 21 5.51 1.28 -18.86
N GLY A 22 4.77 1.66 -19.91
CA GLY A 22 4.79 3.00 -20.48
C GLY A 22 6.11 3.36 -21.16
N THR A 23 6.92 2.36 -21.52
CA THR A 23 8.23 2.60 -22.12
C THR A 23 8.14 2.88 -23.62
N SER A 24 8.87 3.90 -24.05
CA SER A 24 9.10 4.21 -25.47
C SER A 24 10.45 3.71 -25.97
N ARG A 25 11.21 2.99 -25.13
CA ARG A 25 12.54 2.48 -25.48
C ARG A 25 12.42 1.16 -26.22
N GLU A 26 13.24 0.99 -27.25
CA GLU A 26 13.27 -0.27 -28.03
C GLU A 26 13.95 -1.42 -27.25
N ASN A 27 14.84 -1.08 -26.32
CA ASN A 27 15.57 -2.03 -25.49
C ASN A 27 15.55 -1.60 -24.03
N GLU A 28 15.49 -2.58 -23.12
CA GLU A 28 15.51 -2.37 -21.67
C GLU A 28 16.44 -3.34 -20.94
N LEU A 29 16.84 -2.95 -19.73
CA LEU A 29 17.57 -3.85 -18.84
C LEU A 29 16.61 -4.92 -18.30
N GLY A 30 16.92 -6.19 -18.52
CA GLY A 30 16.08 -7.28 -18.04
C GLY A 30 16.79 -8.61 -17.95
N PHE A 31 16.07 -9.65 -17.55
CA PHE A 31 16.66 -10.97 -17.41
C PHE A 31 16.71 -11.70 -18.76
N ARG A 32 17.91 -12.14 -19.18
CA ARG A 32 18.11 -13.04 -20.33
C ARG A 32 17.53 -14.42 -20.04
N SER A 33 17.72 -14.94 -18.82
CA SER A 33 17.17 -16.22 -18.36
C SER A 33 16.34 -16.06 -17.09
N TRP A 34 15.07 -16.42 -17.18
CA TRP A 34 14.11 -16.27 -16.08
C TRP A 34 14.01 -17.50 -15.19
N LYS A 35 14.72 -18.60 -15.49
CA LYS A 35 14.44 -19.91 -14.89
C LYS A 35 14.62 -19.92 -13.37
N LEU A 36 15.72 -19.38 -12.87
CA LEU A 36 16.01 -19.33 -11.43
C LEU A 36 15.10 -18.32 -10.71
N VAL A 37 15.03 -17.07 -11.18
CA VAL A 37 14.21 -16.02 -10.58
C VAL A 37 12.73 -16.41 -10.53
N ARG A 38 12.22 -17.05 -11.60
CA ARG A 38 10.86 -17.55 -11.66
C ARG A 38 10.64 -18.71 -10.69
N GLY A 39 11.60 -19.63 -10.58
CA GLY A 39 11.58 -20.71 -9.60
C GLY A 39 11.50 -20.17 -8.17
N ILE A 40 12.38 -19.22 -7.82
CA ILE A 40 12.40 -18.57 -6.51
C ILE A 40 11.09 -17.83 -6.25
N LYS A 41 10.63 -16.98 -7.17
CA LYS A 41 9.35 -16.24 -7.01
C LYS A 41 8.17 -17.18 -6.83
N LYS A 42 8.13 -18.31 -7.55
CA LYS A 42 7.07 -19.32 -7.39
C LYS A 42 7.16 -20.00 -6.03
N CYS A 43 8.35 -20.43 -5.61
CA CYS A 43 8.55 -21.10 -4.33
C CYS A 43 8.25 -20.17 -3.15
N THR A 44 8.70 -18.91 -3.18
CA THR A 44 8.39 -17.93 -2.12
C THR A 44 6.91 -17.60 -2.09
N PHE A 45 6.28 -17.39 -3.25
CA PHE A 45 4.85 -17.15 -3.30
C PHE A 45 4.03 -18.33 -2.78
N ALA A 46 4.41 -19.56 -3.15
CA ALA A 46 3.68 -20.76 -2.75
C ALA A 46 3.92 -21.14 -1.28
N GLY A 47 5.15 -20.99 -0.79
CA GLY A 47 5.55 -21.46 0.54
C GLY A 47 5.45 -20.42 1.64
N VAL A 48 5.58 -19.12 1.33
CA VAL A 48 5.64 -18.05 2.34
C VAL A 48 4.39 -17.18 2.28
N ASN A 49 4.09 -16.57 1.13
CA ASN A 49 3.00 -15.59 1.00
C ASN A 49 1.59 -16.20 1.15
N ARG A 50 1.46 -17.52 1.03
CA ARG A 50 0.19 -18.24 1.27
C ARG A 50 -0.02 -18.65 2.72
N SER A 51 0.95 -18.40 3.60
CA SER A 51 0.75 -18.66 5.02
C SER A 51 -0.40 -17.83 5.56
N ASN A 52 -1.20 -18.44 6.44
CA ASN A 52 -2.34 -17.77 7.06
C ASN A 52 -1.91 -16.52 7.83
N GLU A 53 -0.72 -16.55 8.45
CA GLU A 53 -0.18 -15.41 9.19
C GLU A 53 0.08 -14.20 8.28
N ILE A 54 0.67 -14.40 7.09
CA ILE A 54 0.92 -13.30 6.14
C ILE A 54 -0.39 -12.77 5.56
N GLN A 55 -1.30 -13.66 5.15
CA GLN A 55 -2.62 -13.26 4.63
C GLN A 55 -3.41 -12.44 5.64
N LEU A 56 -3.36 -12.85 6.91
CA LEU A 56 -4.01 -12.13 7.99
C LEU A 56 -3.36 -10.76 8.19
N TYR A 57 -2.03 -10.69 8.21
CA TYR A 57 -1.30 -9.42 8.30
C TYR A 57 -1.68 -8.44 7.19
N GLU A 58 -1.74 -8.89 5.94
CA GLU A 58 -2.12 -8.06 4.78
C GLU A 58 -3.57 -7.53 4.90
N ARG A 59 -4.51 -8.39 5.33
CA ARG A 59 -5.91 -7.99 5.54
C ARG A 59 -6.06 -6.99 6.67
N LEU A 60 -5.30 -7.18 7.75
CA LEU A 60 -5.27 -6.26 8.89
C LEU A 60 -4.68 -4.91 8.49
N GLY A 61 -3.56 -4.91 7.77
CA GLY A 61 -2.97 -3.71 7.20
C GLY A 61 -3.98 -2.93 6.37
N THR A 62 -4.72 -3.62 5.49
CA THR A 62 -5.79 -3.04 4.67
C THR A 62 -6.87 -2.37 5.53
N LYS A 63 -7.33 -3.03 6.60
CA LYS A 63 -8.35 -2.46 7.51
C LYS A 63 -7.84 -1.22 8.23
N VAL A 64 -6.58 -1.24 8.68
CA VAL A 64 -5.94 -0.11 9.34
C VAL A 64 -5.81 1.08 8.38
N THR A 65 -5.28 0.86 7.17
CA THR A 65 -5.09 1.95 6.19
C THR A 65 -6.41 2.56 5.75
N ASN A 66 -7.44 1.74 5.53
CA ASN A 66 -8.76 2.21 5.12
C ASN A 66 -9.42 3.06 6.21
N GLY A 67 -9.45 2.58 7.46
CA GLY A 67 -10.06 3.36 8.53
C GLY A 67 -9.27 4.63 8.85
N LEU A 68 -7.93 4.61 8.76
CA LEU A 68 -7.14 5.86 8.85
C LEU A 68 -7.51 6.85 7.75
N PHE A 69 -7.68 6.39 6.51
CA PHE A 69 -8.08 7.23 5.39
C PHE A 69 -9.47 7.83 5.61
N GLU A 70 -10.45 7.02 5.99
CA GLU A 70 -11.82 7.45 6.29
C GLU A 70 -11.86 8.50 7.41
N ALA A 71 -11.20 8.22 8.54
CA ALA A 71 -11.15 9.15 9.68
C ALA A 71 -10.47 10.48 9.32
N LEU A 72 -9.36 10.43 8.58
CA LEU A 72 -8.58 11.62 8.24
C LEU A 72 -9.23 12.45 7.13
N THR A 73 -10.05 11.85 6.27
CA THR A 73 -10.77 12.54 5.20
C THR A 73 -12.14 13.04 5.63
N ASP A 74 -12.76 12.50 6.69
CA ASP A 74 -14.01 13.03 7.21
C ASP A 74 -13.85 14.46 7.75
N ASN A 75 -14.60 15.40 7.17
CA ASN A 75 -14.61 16.80 7.58
C ASN A 75 -15.21 17.02 8.98
N LYS A 76 -16.09 16.12 9.45
CA LYS A 76 -16.69 16.20 10.79
C LYS A 76 -15.68 15.75 11.84
N PHE A 77 -15.00 14.63 11.60
CA PHE A 77 -14.01 14.07 12.51
C PHE A 77 -12.69 14.86 12.50
N ASN A 78 -12.16 15.18 11.32
CA ASN A 78 -10.87 15.84 11.14
C ASN A 78 -11.01 17.25 10.57
N LYS A 79 -11.69 18.13 11.32
CA LYS A 79 -11.91 19.52 10.90
C LYS A 79 -10.60 20.23 10.59
N ASN A 80 -10.53 20.88 9.44
CA ASN A 80 -9.34 21.59 8.94
C ASN A 80 -8.06 20.73 8.93
N LEU A 81 -8.22 19.40 8.85
CA LEU A 81 -7.12 18.44 8.84
C LEU A 81 -6.17 18.57 10.05
N MET A 82 -6.67 19.01 11.20
CA MET A 82 -5.84 19.26 12.38
C MET A 82 -5.13 18.01 12.92
N LEU A 83 -5.67 16.82 12.65
CA LEU A 83 -5.07 15.55 13.02
C LEU A 83 -3.88 15.16 12.14
N LEU A 84 -3.64 15.88 11.03
CA LEU A 84 -2.44 15.73 10.21
C LEU A 84 -1.29 16.62 10.72
N PRO A 85 -0.03 16.21 10.49
CA PRO A 85 1.13 17.08 10.66
C PRO A 85 1.02 18.34 9.78
N VAL A 86 1.70 19.41 10.19
CA VAL A 86 1.55 20.75 9.61
C VAL A 86 1.84 20.76 8.10
N GLU A 87 2.77 19.94 7.66
CA GLU A 87 3.23 19.79 6.27
C GLU A 87 2.16 19.18 5.34
N TYR A 88 1.24 18.41 5.92
CA TYR A 88 0.16 17.73 5.21
C TYR A 88 -1.19 18.44 5.37
N ARG A 89 -1.28 19.48 6.21
CA ARG A 89 -2.50 20.27 6.36
C ARG A 89 -2.78 21.02 5.05
N PHE A 90 -3.95 20.77 4.51
CA PHE A 90 -4.45 21.44 3.33
C PHE A 90 -5.39 22.60 3.72
N LYS A 91 -5.29 23.70 2.97
CA LYS A 91 -6.23 24.81 3.01
C LYS A 91 -6.88 24.90 1.65
N GLU A 92 -8.20 25.06 1.64
CA GLU A 92 -8.95 25.26 0.41
C GLU A 92 -8.43 26.47 -0.35
N ASP A 93 -8.18 26.26 -1.63
CA ASP A 93 -7.81 27.27 -2.59
C ASP A 93 -9.09 27.74 -3.30
N LYS A 94 -9.48 29.00 -3.06
CA LYS A 94 -10.68 29.60 -3.63
C LYS A 94 -10.62 29.74 -5.15
N SER A 95 -9.44 29.61 -5.75
CA SER A 95 -9.27 29.64 -7.21
C SER A 95 -9.58 28.30 -7.89
N LYS A 96 -9.70 27.22 -7.11
CA LYS A 96 -9.93 25.86 -7.59
C LYS A 96 -11.38 25.42 -7.36
N SER A 97 -11.84 24.50 -8.19
CA SER A 97 -13.13 23.84 -7.99
C SER A 97 -13.16 23.05 -6.67
N SER A 98 -14.36 22.77 -6.17
CA SER A 98 -14.52 21.95 -4.96
C SER A 98 -13.91 20.55 -5.13
N GLU A 99 -14.06 19.97 -6.33
CA GLU A 99 -13.51 18.65 -6.67
C GLU A 99 -11.97 18.63 -6.68
N GLU A 100 -11.33 19.67 -7.23
CA GLU A 100 -9.87 19.79 -7.19
C GLU A 100 -9.34 19.94 -5.77
N ASN A 101 -10.01 20.74 -4.94
CA ASN A 101 -9.64 20.89 -3.53
C ASN A 101 -9.75 19.55 -2.78
N GLU A 102 -10.80 18.78 -3.05
CA GLU A 102 -11.01 17.45 -2.46
C GLU A 102 -9.95 16.44 -2.93
N ASN A 103 -9.62 16.42 -4.21
CA ASN A 103 -8.54 15.57 -4.75
C ASN A 103 -7.18 15.89 -4.12
N ILE A 104 -6.85 17.17 -3.93
CA ILE A 104 -5.60 17.57 -3.26
C ILE A 104 -5.62 17.14 -1.80
N LYS A 105 -6.76 17.29 -1.11
CA LYS A 105 -6.93 16.81 0.27
C LYS A 105 -6.71 15.30 0.36
N PHE A 106 -7.34 14.51 -0.51
CA PHE A 106 -7.14 13.06 -0.56
C PHE A 106 -5.69 12.70 -0.82
N ARG A 107 -5.03 13.39 -1.76
CA ARG A 107 -3.61 13.17 -2.03
C ARG A 107 -2.75 13.41 -0.80
N LYS A 108 -2.99 14.51 -0.06
CA LYS A 108 -2.25 14.84 1.16
C LYS A 108 -2.44 13.80 2.26
N VAL A 109 -3.66 13.31 2.46
CA VAL A 109 -3.95 12.24 3.42
C VAL A 109 -3.24 10.94 3.00
N THR A 110 -3.31 10.58 1.72
CA THR A 110 -2.65 9.38 1.18
C THR A 110 -1.14 9.46 1.33
N ASP A 111 -0.52 10.61 1.00
CA ASP A 111 0.92 10.80 1.16
C ASP A 111 1.34 10.65 2.63
N TYR A 112 0.53 11.16 3.58
CA TYR A 112 0.78 10.98 5.01
C TYR A 112 0.67 9.52 5.45
N ILE A 113 -0.40 8.81 5.07
CA ILE A 113 -0.60 7.40 5.44
C ILE A 113 0.50 6.52 4.83
N SER A 114 0.85 6.75 3.56
CA SER A 114 1.89 5.97 2.86
C SER A 114 3.30 6.18 3.45
N GLY A 115 3.53 7.31 4.13
CA GLY A 115 4.78 7.59 4.84
C GLY A 115 4.86 6.99 6.24
N MET A 116 3.80 6.33 6.74
CA MET A 116 3.80 5.72 8.07
C MET A 116 4.55 4.40 8.10
N MET A 117 5.24 4.14 9.21
CA MET A 117 5.63 2.77 9.57
C MET A 117 4.41 2.00 10.08
N ASP A 118 4.36 0.69 9.85
CA ASP A 118 3.24 -0.17 10.25
C ASP A 118 2.87 -0.04 11.73
N THR A 119 3.86 -0.04 12.62
CA THR A 119 3.65 0.13 14.07
C THR A 119 3.04 1.48 14.43
N TYR A 120 3.41 2.53 13.71
CA TYR A 120 2.84 3.86 13.89
C TYR A 120 1.41 3.93 13.37
N ALA A 121 1.14 3.36 12.19
CA ALA A 121 -0.20 3.31 11.62
C ALA A 121 -1.18 2.58 12.55
N ILE A 122 -0.78 1.42 13.08
CA ILE A 122 -1.58 0.66 14.06
C ILE A 122 -1.87 1.51 15.31
N LYS A 123 -0.84 2.14 15.89
CA LYS A 123 -1.01 2.98 17.07
C LYS A 123 -1.90 4.19 16.80
N LYS A 124 -1.82 4.79 15.62
CA LYS A 124 -2.69 5.89 15.21
C LYS A 124 -4.13 5.44 15.05
N TYR A 125 -4.35 4.28 14.46
CA TYR A 125 -5.67 3.69 14.34
C TYR A 125 -6.31 3.44 15.71
N GLN A 126 -5.54 2.86 16.65
CA GLN A 126 -5.95 2.71 18.05
C GLN A 126 -6.39 4.04 18.70
N GLN A 127 -5.68 5.13 18.41
CA GLN A 127 -6.03 6.44 18.96
C GLN A 127 -7.35 6.99 18.42
N PHE A 128 -7.73 6.66 17.18
CA PHE A 128 -8.96 7.16 16.56
C PHE A 128 -10.19 6.34 16.94
N TYR A 129 -10.04 5.02 17.04
CA TYR A 129 -11.14 4.07 17.22
C TYR A 129 -11.19 3.42 18.61
N GLY A 130 -10.16 3.62 19.43
CA GLY A 130 -10.06 3.08 20.78
C GLY A 130 -9.48 1.65 20.84
N ASP A 131 -9.16 1.24 22.07
CA ASP A 131 -8.55 -0.06 22.33
C ASP A 131 -9.52 -1.22 22.13
N GLU A 132 -10.84 -1.03 22.27
CA GLU A 132 -11.81 -2.13 22.15
C GLU A 132 -11.97 -2.64 20.71
N GLU A 133 -12.09 -1.75 19.73
CA GLU A 133 -12.15 -2.13 18.31
C GLU A 133 -10.82 -2.73 17.82
N THR A 134 -9.70 -2.21 18.34
CA THR A 134 -8.39 -2.75 18.01
C THR A 134 -8.15 -4.10 18.69
N ASN A 135 -8.59 -4.28 19.94
CA ASN A 135 -8.50 -5.57 20.62
C ASN A 135 -9.42 -6.62 19.98
N ALA A 136 -10.58 -6.24 19.44
CA ALA A 136 -11.42 -7.13 18.62
C ALA A 136 -10.67 -7.59 17.36
N LEU A 137 -9.98 -6.67 16.67
CA LEU A 137 -9.11 -6.96 15.54
C LEU A 137 -8.00 -7.98 15.88
N TYR A 138 -7.37 -7.85 17.05
CA TYR A 138 -6.32 -8.77 17.50
C TYR A 138 -6.85 -10.09 18.11
N ARG A 139 -8.10 -10.14 18.60
CA ARG A 139 -8.73 -11.37 19.11
C ARG A 139 -9.02 -12.38 18.00
N GLU A 140 -9.35 -11.92 16.79
CA GLU A 140 -9.44 -12.79 15.60
C GLU A 140 -8.12 -13.54 15.33
N ILE A 141 -6.99 -12.90 15.58
CA ILE A 141 -5.64 -13.48 15.41
C ILE A 141 -5.37 -14.60 16.42
N LYS A 142 -5.73 -14.41 17.69
CA LYS A 142 -5.48 -15.42 18.75
C LYS A 142 -6.36 -16.65 18.61
N ASN A 143 -7.58 -16.50 18.08
CA ASN A 143 -8.49 -17.63 17.86
C ASN A 143 -8.06 -18.48 16.66
N PHE A 144 -7.42 -17.90 15.64
CA PHE A 144 -6.82 -18.65 14.54
C PHE A 144 -5.64 -19.53 14.98
N LYS A 145 -4.79 -19.06 15.91
CA LYS A 145 -3.65 -19.84 16.45
C LYS A 145 -4.04 -21.06 17.32
N LYS A 146 -5.34 -21.27 17.60
CA LYS A 146 -5.84 -22.41 18.39
C LYS A 146 -6.42 -23.54 17.54
N ILE A 147 -6.48 -23.37 16.22
CA ILE A 147 -7.12 -24.33 15.30
C ILE A 147 -6.07 -25.21 14.58
N ASP A 148 -4.77 -24.96 14.79
CA ASP A 148 -3.66 -25.83 14.33
C ASP A 148 -3.14 -26.73 15.46
#